data_AF-A0A960ZPG6-F1
#
_entry.id   AF-A0A960ZPG6-F1
#
_cell.length_a   1.000
_cell.length_b   1.000
_cell.length_c   1.000
_cell.angle_alpha   90.00
_cell.angle_beta   90.00
_cell.angle_gamma   90.00
#
_symmetry.space_group_name_H-M   'P 1'
#
loop_
_entity.id
_entity.type
_entity.pdbx_description
1 polymer ?
#
loop_
_entity_poly.entity_id
_entity_poly.type
_entity_poly.pdbx_seq_one_letter_code
_entity_poly.pdbx_strand_id
1 'polypeptide(L)'
;MKTPRQPRPDPAVAVALADMAAETAGLEAAAGGSITDTVARWLASRYATAAREQLEELSGESRMKFLGECVRDWSLLRHGDHTAARLQLERERLELARGLTESQIADRFQEWLERPAVKRLLNQGLGEEERSRRIRALFGLPEKPQPGLSPETLSKIEKALNLL
;
A
#
# COMPACT_ATOMS: atom_id res chain seq x y z
N MET A 1 14.08 7.37 -25.21
CA MET A 1 13.02 8.40 -25.08
C MET A 1 13.54 9.50 -24.16
N LYS A 2 13.64 10.75 -24.61
CA LYS A 2 14.06 11.89 -23.77
C LYS A 2 12.85 12.39 -22.98
N THR A 3 12.89 12.28 -21.66
CA THR A 3 11.86 12.85 -20.77
C THR A 3 11.83 14.37 -20.96
N PRO A 4 10.67 14.99 -21.19
CA PRO A 4 10.59 16.44 -21.36
C PRO A 4 10.99 17.12 -20.04
N ARG A 5 12.04 17.95 -20.08
CA ARG A 5 12.39 18.85 -18.98
C ARG A 5 11.22 19.79 -18.77
N GLN A 6 10.55 19.69 -17.61
CA GLN A 6 9.53 20.68 -17.25
C GLN A 6 10.17 22.08 -17.20
N PRO A 7 9.47 23.11 -17.67
CA PRO A 7 9.96 24.49 -17.61
C PRO A 7 10.16 24.88 -16.15
N ARG A 8 11.32 25.48 -15.83
CA ARG A 8 11.54 26.10 -14.52
C ARG A 8 10.50 27.23 -14.36
N PRO A 9 9.79 27.29 -13.23
CA PRO A 9 8.89 28.40 -12.97
C PRO A 9 9.67 29.71 -12.95
N ASP A 10 9.02 30.79 -13.38
CA ASP A 10 9.55 32.15 -13.29
C ASP A 10 9.96 32.46 -11.83
N PRO A 11 11.17 32.97 -11.58
CA PRO A 11 11.63 33.29 -10.22
C PRO A 11 10.68 34.24 -9.48
N ALA A 12 10.00 35.16 -10.16
CA ALA A 12 9.02 36.06 -9.53
C ALA A 12 7.79 35.28 -9.02
N VAL A 13 7.34 34.28 -9.78
CA VAL A 13 6.24 33.39 -9.38
C VAL A 13 6.65 32.51 -8.20
N ALA A 14 7.89 32.03 -8.17
CA ALA A 14 8.41 31.24 -7.06
C ALA A 14 8.49 32.04 -5.75
N VAL A 15 8.90 33.31 -5.82
CA VAL A 15 8.93 34.21 -4.65
C VAL A 15 7.52 34.49 -4.15
N ALA A 16 6.59 34.87 -5.04
CA ALA A 16 5.20 35.13 -4.65
C ALA A 16 4.53 33.90 -3.98
N LEU A 17 4.80 32.69 -4.50
CA LEU A 17 4.31 31.44 -3.89
C LEU A 17 4.92 31.18 -2.50
N ALA A 18 6.19 31.52 -2.30
CA ALA A 18 6.85 31.38 -1.01
C ALA A 18 6.26 32.34 0.03
N ASP A 19 5.99 33.59 -0.35
CA ASP A 19 5.37 34.59 0.52
C ASP A 19 3.96 34.17 0.94
N MET A 20 3.14 33.71 -0.03
CA MET A 20 1.81 33.17 0.27
C MET A 20 1.87 31.96 1.20
N ALA A 21 2.85 31.07 1.02
CA ALA A 21 3.04 29.92 1.88
C ALA A 21 3.44 30.33 3.31
N ALA A 22 4.31 31.34 3.46
CA ALA A 22 4.71 31.86 4.76
C ALA A 22 3.55 32.53 5.51
N GLU A 23 2.73 33.32 4.82
CA GLU A 23 1.51 33.93 5.38
C GLU A 23 0.53 32.86 5.85
N THR A 24 0.28 31.84 5.01
CA THR A 24 -0.61 30.72 5.34
C THR A 24 -0.10 29.95 6.57
N ALA A 25 1.20 29.67 6.65
CA ALA A 25 1.80 28.98 7.79
C ALA A 25 1.65 29.80 9.10
N GLY A 26 1.78 31.12 9.02
CA GLY A 26 1.55 32.02 10.16
C GLY A 26 0.10 31.96 10.67
N LEU A 27 -0.86 31.92 9.75
CA LEU A 27 -2.29 31.78 10.08
C LEU A 27 -2.63 30.40 10.64
N GLU A 28 -2.07 29.32 10.09
CA GLU A 28 -2.24 27.96 10.62
C GLU A 28 -1.66 27.82 12.03
N ALA A 29 -0.49 28.41 12.28
CA ALA A 29 0.12 28.43 13.61
C ALA A 29 -0.77 29.17 14.63
N ALA A 30 -1.34 30.31 14.25
CA ALA A 30 -2.27 31.07 15.10
C ALA A 30 -3.59 30.31 15.35
N ALA A 31 -4.07 29.57 14.35
CA ALA A 31 -5.26 28.72 14.46
C ALA A 31 -5.02 27.41 15.25
N GLY A 32 -3.76 27.05 15.51
CA GLY A 32 -3.39 25.77 16.12
C GLY A 32 -3.56 24.57 15.18
N GLY A 33 -3.52 24.79 13.87
CA GLY A 33 -3.72 23.77 12.84
C GLY A 33 -4.42 24.33 11.61
N SER A 34 -5.32 23.55 11.01
CA SER A 34 -6.06 23.98 9.83
C SER A 34 -6.99 25.16 10.15
N ILE A 35 -6.83 26.25 9.41
CA ILE A 35 -7.70 27.43 9.47
C ILE A 35 -9.15 27.04 9.16
N THR A 36 -9.36 26.19 8.15
CA THR A 36 -10.70 25.75 7.74
C THR A 36 -11.37 24.91 8.81
N ASP A 37 -10.61 24.03 9.48
CA ASP A 37 -11.12 23.24 10.61
C ASP A 37 -11.47 24.13 11.81
N THR A 38 -10.66 25.15 12.07
CA THR A 38 -10.91 26.12 13.15
C THR A 38 -12.18 26.92 12.89
N VAL A 39 -12.35 27.45 11.67
CA VAL A 39 -13.57 28.16 11.26
C VAL A 39 -14.78 27.23 11.27
N ALA A 40 -14.65 26.00 10.80
CA ALA A 40 -15.72 25.01 10.83
C ALA A 40 -16.15 24.70 12.26
N ARG A 41 -15.20 24.49 13.19
CA ARG A 41 -15.48 24.25 14.63
C ARG A 41 -16.15 25.45 15.28
N TRP A 42 -15.72 26.67 14.96
CA TRP A 42 -16.38 27.88 15.45
C TRP A 42 -17.81 28.02 14.91
N LEU A 43 -18.02 27.89 13.60
CA LEU A 43 -19.36 27.92 12.98
C LEU A 43 -20.27 26.82 13.53
N ALA A 44 -19.73 25.62 13.70
CA ALA A 44 -20.39 24.48 14.33
C ALA A 44 -20.95 24.84 15.71
N SER A 45 -20.14 25.49 16.55
CA SER A 45 -20.57 25.91 17.89
C SER A 45 -21.69 26.96 17.84
N ARG A 46 -21.58 27.96 16.96
CA ARG A 46 -22.61 28.99 16.75
C ARG A 46 -23.92 28.41 16.24
N TYR A 47 -23.84 27.50 15.27
CA TYR A 47 -25.00 26.81 14.73
C TYR A 47 -25.69 25.97 15.80
N ALA A 48 -24.93 25.23 16.63
CA ALA A 48 -25.48 24.45 17.72
C ALA A 48 -26.22 25.32 18.76
N THR A 49 -25.69 26.51 19.09
CA THR A 49 -26.38 27.46 19.99
C THR A 49 -27.68 27.97 19.38
N ALA A 50 -27.65 28.46 18.14
CA ALA A 50 -28.84 28.98 17.47
C ALA A 50 -29.92 27.89 17.27
N ALA A 51 -29.50 26.68 16.91
CA ALA A 51 -30.40 25.54 16.76
C ALA A 51 -31.05 25.15 18.09
N ARG A 52 -30.32 25.25 19.21
CA ARG A 52 -30.89 24.99 20.54
C ARG A 52 -31.98 25.99 20.91
N GLU A 53 -31.72 27.29 20.72
CA GLU A 53 -32.69 28.35 20.98
C GLU A 53 -33.97 28.11 20.16
N GLN A 54 -33.81 27.81 18.87
CA GLN A 54 -34.95 27.53 18.00
C GLN A 54 -35.71 26.25 18.39
N LEU A 55 -35.01 25.22 18.87
CA LEU A 55 -35.63 23.97 19.34
C LEU A 55 -36.41 24.13 20.64
N GLU A 56 -36.11 25.12 21.47
CA GLU A 56 -36.89 25.42 22.68
C GLU A 56 -38.25 26.04 22.34
N GLU A 57 -38.33 26.78 21.24
CA GLU A 57 -39.57 27.40 20.75
C GLU A 57 -40.46 26.43 19.94
N LEU A 58 -39.86 25.44 19.29
CA LEU A 58 -40.58 24.51 18.43
C LEU A 58 -41.06 23.25 19.16
N SER A 59 -42.28 22.82 18.83
CA SER A 59 -42.88 21.56 19.29
C SER A 59 -43.42 20.71 18.14
N GLY A 60 -43.59 19.41 18.38
CA GLY A 60 -44.25 18.50 17.44
C GLY A 60 -43.57 18.41 16.07
N GLU A 61 -44.36 18.47 15.01
CA GLU A 61 -43.90 18.29 13.62
C GLU A 61 -42.88 19.35 13.19
N SER A 62 -43.06 20.61 13.57
CA SER A 62 -42.12 21.70 13.25
C SER A 62 -40.74 21.46 13.85
N ARG A 63 -40.68 20.92 15.08
CA ARG A 63 -39.42 20.54 15.73
C ARG A 63 -38.72 19.42 14.96
N MET A 64 -39.46 18.41 14.51
CA MET A 64 -38.90 17.30 13.75
C MET A 64 -38.38 17.74 12.37
N LYS A 65 -39.10 18.63 11.69
CA LYS A 65 -38.67 19.19 10.41
C LYS A 65 -37.37 19.99 10.56
N PHE A 66 -37.30 20.86 11.58
CA PHE A 66 -36.10 21.65 11.87
C PHE A 66 -34.88 20.79 12.22
N LEU A 67 -35.07 19.71 12.99
CA LEU A 67 -34.00 18.74 13.23
C LEU A 67 -33.50 18.08 11.94
N GLY A 68 -34.41 17.76 11.00
CA GLY A 68 -34.04 17.23 9.69
C GLY A 68 -33.24 18.22 8.84
N GLU A 69 -33.55 19.51 8.91
CA GLU A 69 -32.77 20.58 8.28
C GLU A 69 -31.38 20.70 8.91
N CYS A 70 -31.29 20.66 10.24
CA CYS A 70 -30.02 20.69 10.97
C CYS A 70 -29.07 19.55 10.58
N VAL A 71 -29.60 18.33 10.47
CA VAL A 71 -28.80 17.16 10.05
C VAL A 71 -28.28 17.32 8.61
N ARG A 72 -29.08 17.92 7.73
CA ARG A 72 -28.72 18.15 6.33
C ARG A 72 -27.61 19.19 6.22
N ASP A 73 -27.77 20.32 6.90
CA ASP A 73 -26.77 21.40 6.93
C ASP A 73 -25.43 20.88 7.48
N TRP A 74 -25.48 20.06 8.53
CA TRP A 74 -24.28 19.45 9.09
C TRP A 74 -23.59 18.49 8.13
N SER A 75 -24.37 17.68 7.42
CA SER A 75 -23.85 16.77 6.40
C SER A 75 -23.19 17.53 5.24
N LEU A 76 -23.73 18.68 4.85
CA LEU A 76 -23.13 19.55 3.84
C LEU A 76 -21.82 20.16 4.32
N LEU A 77 -21.78 20.66 5.56
CA LEU A 77 -20.57 21.23 6.15
C LEU A 77 -19.42 20.22 6.18
N ARG A 78 -19.72 18.93 6.39
CA ARG A 78 -18.71 17.85 6.51
C ARG A 78 -18.46 17.05 5.22
N HIS A 79 -19.16 17.35 4.14
CA HIS A 79 -18.94 16.67 2.86
C HIS A 79 -17.50 16.89 2.33
N GLY A 80 -16.94 18.08 2.61
CA GLY A 80 -15.55 18.41 2.33
C GLY A 80 -14.56 17.53 3.09
N ASP A 81 -14.80 17.29 4.39
CA ASP A 81 -13.95 16.45 5.25
C ASP A 81 -13.83 15.02 4.71
N HIS A 82 -14.96 14.43 4.31
CA HIS A 82 -14.98 13.07 3.76
C HIS A 82 -14.19 12.97 2.46
N THR A 83 -14.29 13.98 1.59
CA THR A 83 -13.56 14.03 0.33
C THR A 83 -12.06 14.23 0.57
N ALA A 84 -11.68 15.12 1.50
CA ALA A 84 -10.30 15.35 1.88
C ALA A 84 -9.66 14.10 2.51
N ALA A 85 -10.36 13.43 3.43
CA ALA A 85 -9.90 12.17 4.02
C ALA A 85 -9.73 11.06 2.96
N ARG A 86 -10.65 10.97 1.99
CA ARG A 86 -10.52 10.01 0.89
C ARG A 86 -9.30 10.31 0.01
N LEU A 87 -9.08 11.58 -0.33
CA LEU A 87 -7.90 12.02 -1.08
C LEU A 87 -6.60 11.72 -0.34
N GLN A 88 -6.57 11.88 0.97
CA GLN A 88 -5.42 11.54 1.80
C GLN A 88 -5.11 10.04 1.75
N LEU A 89 -6.13 9.19 1.91
CA LEU A 89 -5.97 7.74 1.77
C LEU A 89 -5.53 7.32 0.37
N GLU A 90 -6.03 7.98 -0.67
CA GLU A 90 -5.62 7.74 -2.06
C GLU A 90 -4.14 8.13 -2.27
N ARG A 91 -3.69 9.24 -1.68
CA ARG A 91 -2.28 9.66 -1.70
C ARG A 91 -1.37 8.68 -0.98
N GLU A 92 -1.74 8.25 0.23
CA GLU A 92 -1.00 7.24 0.99
C GLU A 92 -0.90 5.92 0.23
N ARG A 93 -2.00 5.48 -0.41
CA ARG A 93 -1.98 4.30 -1.30
C ARG A 93 -1.04 4.49 -2.49
N LEU A 94 -1.05 5.67 -3.12
CA LEU A 94 -0.14 6.01 -4.21
C LEU A 94 1.32 6.02 -3.76
N GLU A 95 1.62 6.54 -2.58
CA GLU A 95 2.97 6.53 -2.00
C GLU A 95 3.44 5.12 -1.68
N LEU A 96 2.60 4.27 -1.11
CA LEU A 96 2.91 2.86 -0.89
C LEU A 96 3.15 2.12 -2.21
N ALA A 97 2.35 2.40 -3.24
CA ALA A 97 2.54 1.82 -4.58
C ALA A 97 3.83 2.32 -5.24
N ARG A 98 4.19 3.60 -5.07
CA ARG A 98 5.43 4.19 -5.62
C ARG A 98 6.68 3.76 -4.86
N GLY A 99 6.57 3.53 -3.56
CA GLY A 99 7.65 3.07 -2.69
C GLY A 99 8.04 1.60 -2.90
N LEU A 100 7.34 0.88 -3.78
CA LEU A 100 7.69 -0.46 -4.23
C LEU A 100 8.23 -0.37 -5.66
N THR A 101 9.49 0.03 -5.81
CA THR A 101 10.18 -0.16 -7.09
C THR A 101 10.30 -1.65 -7.40
N GLU A 102 10.31 -2.04 -8.68
CA GLU A 102 10.44 -3.45 -9.08
C GLU A 102 11.65 -4.15 -8.41
N SER A 103 12.75 -3.41 -8.22
CA SER A 103 13.93 -3.88 -7.48
C SER A 103 13.62 -4.19 -6.01
N GLN A 104 12.94 -3.30 -5.30
CA GLN A 104 12.59 -3.49 -3.89
C GLN A 104 11.56 -4.61 -3.69
N ILE A 105 10.68 -4.83 -4.66
CA ILE A 105 9.76 -5.98 -4.68
C ILE A 105 10.58 -7.27 -4.85
N ALA A 106 11.54 -7.30 -5.78
CA ALA A 106 12.41 -8.45 -6.00
C ALA A 106 13.24 -8.77 -4.76
N ASP A 107 13.84 -7.77 -4.12
CA ASP A 107 14.64 -7.93 -2.89
C ASP A 107 13.79 -8.48 -1.74
N ARG A 108 12.59 -7.93 -1.52
CA ARG A 108 11.65 -8.43 -0.50
C ARG A 108 11.15 -9.83 -0.79
N PHE A 109 10.95 -10.16 -2.06
CA PHE A 109 10.56 -11.50 -2.48
C PHE A 109 11.69 -12.50 -2.20
N GLN A 110 12.94 -12.11 -2.47
CA GLN A 110 14.12 -12.92 -2.18
C GLN A 110 14.30 -13.13 -0.67
N GLU A 111 14.16 -12.09 0.16
CA GLU A 111 14.13 -12.23 1.62
C GLU A 111 13.01 -13.13 2.13
N TRP A 112 11.83 -13.06 1.50
CA TRP A 112 10.70 -13.92 1.85
C TRP A 112 10.96 -15.39 1.52
N LEU A 113 11.57 -15.68 0.37
CA LEU A 113 12.00 -17.03 -0.02
C LEU A 113 13.04 -17.63 0.95
N GLU A 114 13.86 -16.78 1.57
CA GLU A 114 14.87 -17.22 2.55
C GLU A 114 14.27 -17.69 3.88
N ARG A 115 13.00 -17.36 4.18
CA ARG A 115 12.36 -17.71 5.44
C ARG A 115 12.22 -19.24 5.59
N PRO A 116 12.63 -19.84 6.73
CA PRO A 116 12.61 -21.30 6.91
C PRO A 116 11.22 -21.94 6.80
N ALA A 117 10.17 -21.20 7.15
CA ALA A 117 8.79 -21.66 6.98
C ALA A 117 8.38 -21.73 5.50
N VAL A 118 8.78 -20.74 4.70
CA VAL A 118 8.52 -20.67 3.26
C VAL A 118 9.35 -21.72 2.52
N LYS A 119 10.63 -21.87 2.87
CA LYS A 119 11.48 -22.96 2.33
C LYS A 119 10.89 -24.33 2.63
N ARG A 120 10.43 -24.57 3.86
CA ARG A 120 9.75 -25.82 4.20
C ARG A 120 8.49 -26.05 3.37
N LEU A 121 7.70 -25.01 3.15
CA LEU A 121 6.46 -25.11 2.36
C LEU A 121 6.74 -25.32 0.86
N LEU A 122 7.76 -24.69 0.30
CA LEU A 122 8.22 -24.91 -1.08
C LEU A 122 8.86 -26.30 -1.27
N ASN A 123 9.46 -26.84 -0.21
CA ASN A 123 10.08 -28.17 -0.21
C ASN A 123 9.12 -29.27 0.29
N GLN A 124 7.89 -28.93 0.67
CA GLN A 124 6.86 -29.91 0.99
C GLN A 124 6.39 -30.56 -0.31
N GLY A 125 6.83 -31.81 -0.54
CA GLY A 125 6.29 -32.69 -1.58
C GLY A 125 7.23 -33.07 -2.71
N LEU A 126 8.49 -32.62 -2.72
CA LEU A 126 9.48 -33.09 -3.70
C LEU A 126 10.77 -33.48 -2.99
N GLY A 127 11.06 -34.79 -2.96
CA GLY A 127 12.41 -35.26 -2.68
C GLY A 127 13.39 -34.60 -3.64
N GLU A 128 14.63 -34.37 -3.20
CA GLU A 128 15.66 -33.66 -3.95
C GLU A 128 15.92 -34.27 -5.35
N GLU A 129 15.75 -35.59 -5.46
CA GLU A 129 15.80 -36.35 -6.71
C GLU A 129 14.60 -36.10 -7.63
N GLU A 130 13.40 -35.97 -7.07
CA GLU A 130 12.16 -35.73 -7.84
C GLU A 130 12.11 -34.29 -8.34
N ARG A 131 12.57 -33.34 -7.53
CA ARG A 131 12.79 -31.95 -7.94
C ARG A 131 13.79 -31.86 -9.08
N SER A 132 14.91 -32.57 -8.95
CA SER A 132 15.96 -32.62 -9.98
C SER A 132 15.48 -33.27 -11.28
N ARG A 133 14.66 -34.33 -11.19
CA ARG A 133 14.03 -34.98 -12.36
C ARG A 133 13.06 -34.02 -13.05
N ARG A 134 12.19 -33.35 -12.31
CA ARG A 134 11.25 -32.36 -12.88
C ARG A 134 11.95 -31.20 -13.57
N ILE A 135 13.00 -30.66 -12.95
CA ILE A 135 13.81 -29.58 -13.55
C ILE A 135 14.44 -30.10 -14.86
N ARG A 136 15.07 -31.28 -14.85
CA ARG A 136 15.68 -31.85 -16.06
C ARG A 136 14.65 -32.10 -17.16
N ALA A 137 13.49 -32.65 -16.83
CA ALA A 137 12.41 -32.90 -17.79
C ALA A 137 11.90 -31.60 -18.41
N LEU A 138 11.78 -30.52 -17.63
CA LEU A 138 11.35 -29.21 -18.12
C LEU A 138 12.36 -28.58 -19.10
N PHE A 139 13.65 -28.89 -18.92
CA PHE A 139 14.75 -28.42 -19.77
C PHE A 139 15.21 -29.46 -20.82
N GLY A 140 14.48 -30.58 -20.98
CA GLY A 140 14.81 -31.62 -21.97
C GLY A 140 16.12 -32.37 -21.72
N LEU A 141 16.64 -32.35 -20.49
CA LEU A 141 17.89 -33.01 -20.11
C LEU A 141 17.64 -34.49 -19.76
N PRO A 142 18.55 -35.41 -20.12
CA PRO A 142 18.41 -36.82 -19.79
C PRO A 142 18.45 -37.06 -18.27
N GLU A 143 17.68 -38.07 -17.82
CA GLU A 143 17.70 -38.49 -16.41
C GLU A 143 19.13 -38.84 -15.97
N LYS A 144 19.47 -38.49 -14.73
CA LYS A 144 20.77 -38.85 -14.17
C LYS A 144 20.79 -40.38 -14.01
N PRO A 145 21.83 -41.09 -14.49
CA PRO A 145 21.92 -42.53 -14.26
C PRO A 145 21.89 -42.81 -12.75
N GLN A 146 21.03 -43.73 -12.33
CA GLN A 146 20.97 -44.19 -10.94
C GLN A 146 22.34 -44.77 -10.56
N PRO A 147 22.79 -44.65 -9.30
CA PRO A 147 24.02 -45.26 -8.83
C PRO A 147 23.82 -46.78 -8.66
N GLY A 148 23.59 -47.47 -9.76
CA GLY A 148 23.84 -48.90 -9.88
C GLY A 148 25.32 -49.10 -10.24
N LEU A 149 25.94 -50.16 -9.71
CA LEU A 149 27.30 -50.56 -10.04
C LEU A 149 27.48 -50.54 -11.56
N SER A 150 28.48 -49.79 -12.04
CA SER A 150 28.75 -49.65 -13.46
C SER A 150 28.94 -51.02 -14.12
N PRO A 151 28.68 -51.13 -15.43
CA PRO A 151 28.88 -52.40 -16.17
C PRO A 151 30.30 -52.95 -15.99
N GLU A 152 31.27 -52.06 -15.77
CA GLU A 152 32.66 -52.41 -15.49
C GLU A 152 32.87 -53.04 -14.10
N THR A 153 32.13 -52.62 -13.06
CA THR A 153 32.20 -53.26 -11.74
C THR A 153 31.45 -54.58 -11.72
N LEU A 154 30.34 -54.72 -12.44
CA LEU A 154 29.66 -56.01 -12.61
C LEU A 154 30.54 -57.02 -13.36
N SER A 155 31.21 -56.60 -14.44
CA SER A 155 32.13 -57.46 -15.18
C SER A 155 33.36 -57.88 -14.34
N LYS A 156 33.85 -57.01 -13.46
CA LYS A 156 34.93 -57.34 -12.51
C LYS A 156 34.47 -58.35 -11.44
N ILE A 157 33.22 -58.26 -10.98
CA ILE A 157 32.63 -59.20 -10.01
C ILE A 157 32.38 -60.57 -10.67
N GLU A 158 31.87 -60.63 -11.89
CA GLU A 158 31.70 -61.88 -12.64
C GLU A 158 33.03 -62.59 -12.93
N LYS A 159 34.08 -61.84 -13.28
CA LYS A 159 35.42 -62.41 -13.46
C LYS A 159 36.01 -62.98 -12.17
N ALA A 160 35.71 -62.37 -11.02
CA ALA A 160 36.18 -62.85 -9.73
C ALA A 160 35.44 -64.11 -9.26
N LEU A 161 34.16 -64.27 -9.64
CA LEU A 161 33.35 -65.45 -9.32
C LEU A 161 33.64 -66.67 -10.20
N ASN A 162 34.12 -66.48 -11.43
CA ASN A 162 34.51 -67.57 -12.34
C ASN A 162 35.96 -68.06 -12.17
N LEU A 163 36.69 -67.58 -11.16
CA LEU A 163 38.06 -68.00 -10.82
C LEU A 163 38.15 -68.74 -9.46
N LEU A 164 37.00 -69.08 -8.87
CA LEU A 164 36.85 -70.03 -7.75
C LEU A 164 36.24 -71.34 -8.28
#